data_AF-A0A8S3EU16-F1
#
_entry.id   AF-A0A8S3EU16-F1
#
_cell.length_a   1.000
_cell.length_b   1.000
_cell.length_c   1.000
_cell.angle_alpha   90.00
_cell.angle_beta   90.00
_cell.angle_gamma   90.00
#
_symmetry.space_group_name_H-M   'P 1'
#
loop_
_entity.id
_entity.type
_entity.pdbx_description
1 polymer ?
#
loop_
_entity_poly.entity_id
_entity_poly.type
_entity_poly.pdbx_seq_one_letter_code
_entity_poly.pdbx_strand_id
1 'polypeptide(L)' 'MKSKGIQKVVKTKYENGDGLTKIFRDLAGAVSLPTIKLWIKMINTTGSITLSSPPGCPRTVCTNAAIVK' A
#
# COMPACT_ATOMS: atom_id res chain seq x y z
N MET A 1 -11.06 1.52 -7.20
CA MET A 1 -10.59 2.77 -6.55
C MET A 1 -9.09 2.89 -6.77
N LYS A 2 -8.58 3.95 -7.41
CA LYS A 2 -7.15 4.08 -7.77
C LYS A 2 -6.30 4.13 -6.48
N SER A 3 -5.22 3.34 -6.41
CA SER A 3 -4.33 3.17 -5.23
C SER A 3 -3.83 4.50 -4.61
N LYS A 4 -3.66 5.55 -5.42
CA LYS A 4 -3.32 6.92 -4.96
C LYS A 4 -4.34 7.54 -4.01
N GLY A 5 -5.63 7.20 -4.14
CA GLY A 5 -6.68 7.74 -3.28
C GLY A 5 -6.61 7.17 -1.86
N ILE A 6 -6.29 5.89 -1.72
CA ILE A 6 -6.27 5.20 -0.43
C ILE A 6 -5.09 5.66 0.42
N GLN A 7 -3.91 5.88 -0.19
CA GLN A 7 -2.76 6.45 0.51
C GLN A 7 -3.07 7.83 1.09
N LYS A 8 -3.71 8.71 0.30
CA LYS A 8 -4.13 10.02 0.78
C LYS A 8 -5.09 9.93 1.98
N VAL A 9 -6.07 9.02 1.93
CA VAL A 9 -7.00 8.77 3.03
C VAL A 9 -6.28 8.33 4.30
N VAL A 10 -5.32 7.40 4.21
CA VAL A 10 -4.53 6.96 5.37
C VAL A 10 -3.72 8.11 5.95
N LYS A 11 -3.06 8.90 5.10
CA LYS A 11 -2.25 10.05 5.56
C LYS A 11 -3.12 11.06 6.30
N THR A 12 -4.21 11.50 5.69
CA THR A 12 -5.10 12.50 6.30
C THR A 12 -5.70 12.02 7.62
N LYS A 13 -6.16 10.76 7.70
CA LYS A 13 -6.70 10.22 8.95
C LYS A 13 -5.63 10.11 10.04
N TYR A 14 -4.42 9.68 9.68
CA TYR A 14 -3.31 9.62 10.61
C TYR A 14 -2.93 11.02 11.14
N GLU A 15 -2.85 12.03 10.26
CA GLU A 15 -2.59 13.43 10.64
C GLU A 15 -3.70 14.02 11.52
N ASN A 16 -4.95 13.58 11.34
CA ASN A 16 -6.08 13.94 12.21
C ASN A 16 -6.08 13.21 13.57
N GLY A 17 -5.09 12.35 13.84
CA GLY A 17 -4.98 11.59 15.09
C GLY A 17 -5.82 10.31 15.14
N ASP A 18 -6.34 9.84 14.00
CA ASP A 18 -7.06 8.57 13.99
C ASP A 18 -6.12 7.37 14.23
N GLY A 19 -6.55 6.46 15.10
CA GLY A 19 -5.82 5.22 15.35
C GLY A 19 -5.88 4.22 14.19
N LEU A 20 -4.87 3.35 14.12
CA LEU A 20 -4.74 2.25 13.14
C LEU A 20 -6.03 1.47 12.87
N THR A 21 -6.75 1.09 13.93
CA THR A 21 -7.98 0.29 13.86
C THR A 21 -9.14 1.06 13.24
N LYS A 22 -9.17 2.38 13.41
CA LYS A 22 -10.20 3.25 12.81
C LYS A 22 -9.92 3.44 11.31
N ILE A 23 -8.66 3.71 10.96
CA ILE A 23 -8.20 3.80 9.56
C ILE A 23 -8.50 2.49 8.80
N PHE A 24 -8.22 1.33 9.40
CA PHE A 24 -8.51 0.03 8.77
C PHE A 24 -10.01 -0.19 8.52
N ARG A 25 -10.86 0.16 9.49
CA ARG A 25 -12.32 0.08 9.34
C ARG A 25 -12.85 1.03 8.28
N ASP A 26 -12.33 2.26 8.23
CA ASP A 26 -12.74 3.25 7.23
C ASP A 26 -12.35 2.87 5.80
N LEU A 27 -11.29 2.07 5.66
CA LEU A 27 -10.92 1.48 4.38
C LEU A 27 -11.71 0.22 4.04
N ALA A 28 -12.63 -0.23 4.90
CA ALA A 28 -13.42 -1.45 4.71
C ALA A 28 -12.57 -2.67 4.33
N GLY A 29 -11.35 -2.77 4.86
CA GLY A 29 -10.40 -3.84 4.51
C GLY A 29 -9.80 -3.76 3.11
N ALA A 30 -10.00 -2.66 2.37
CA ALA A 30 -9.37 -2.42 1.06
C ALA A 30 -7.83 -2.45 1.12
N VAL A 31 -7.26 -2.28 2.32
CA VAL A 31 -5.83 -2.39 2.60
C VAL A 31 -5.63 -3.18 3.88
N SER A 32 -4.64 -4.07 3.88
CA SER A 32 -4.31 -4.88 5.05
C SER A 32 -3.75 -4.05 6.21
N LEU A 33 -4.03 -4.47 7.45
CA LEU A 33 -3.45 -3.85 8.67
C LEU A 33 -1.93 -3.70 8.62
N PRO A 34 -1.15 -4.71 8.17
CA PRO A 34 0.30 -4.59 8.02
C PRO A 34 0.71 -3.46 7.06
N THR A 35 0.00 -3.30 5.94
CA THR A 35 0.27 -2.23 4.97
C THR A 35 -0.02 -0.86 5.58
N ILE A 36 -1.12 -0.69 6.32
CA ILE A 36 -1.43 0.57 7.02
C ILE A 36 -0.36 0.89 8.06
N LYS A 37 0.10 -0.11 8.84
CA LYS A 37 1.18 0.04 9.83
C LYS A 37 2.49 0.49 9.17
N LEU A 38 2.80 -0.07 8.00
CA LEU A 38 3.99 0.28 7.24
C LEU A 38 3.91 1.71 6.68
N TRP A 39 2.73 2.12 6.20
CA TRP A 39 2.50 3.50 5.75
C TRP A 39 2.60 4.50 6.88
N ILE A 40 2.00 4.23 8.03
CA ILE A 40 2.11 5.09 9.21
C ILE A 40 3.57 5.21 9.65
N LYS A 41 4.32 4.10 9.65
CA LYS A 41 5.76 4.14 9.92
C LYS A 41 6.51 5.04 8.94
N MET A 42 6.18 4.97 7.65
CA MET A 42 6.74 5.87 6.64
C MET A 42 6.37 7.33 6.90
N ILE A 43 5.12 7.64 7.20
CA ILE A 43 4.71 9.02 7.54
C ILE A 43 5.53 9.57 8.71
N ASN A 44 5.75 8.77 9.76
CA ASN A 44 6.57 9.20 10.90
C ASN A 44 8.05 9.37 10.58
N THR A 45 8.55 8.67 9.56
CA THR A 45 9.97 8.71 9.20
C THR A 45 10.26 9.78 8.15
N THR A 46 9.38 9.96 7.17
CA THR A 46 9.62 10.78 5.97
C THR A 46 8.50 11.80 5.69
N GLY A 47 7.46 11.88 6.52
CA GLY A 47 6.31 12.79 6.33
C GLY A 47 5.42 12.43 5.13
N SER A 48 5.67 11.30 4.47
CA SER A 48 4.98 10.91 3.23
C SER A 48 4.74 9.41 3.14
N ILE A 49 3.66 9.04 2.45
CA ILE A 49 3.40 7.66 2.02
C ILE A 49 3.80 7.58 0.56
N THR A 50 5.06 7.24 0.31
CA THR A 50 5.55 7.01 -1.05
C THR A 50 5.83 5.52 -1.18
N LEU A 51 4.83 4.75 -1.61
CA LEU A 51 5.11 3.43 -2.18
C LEU A 51 5.71 3.66 -3.56
N SER A 52 7.01 3.96 -3.62
CA SER A 52 7.77 3.51 -4.77
C SER A 52 7.62 2.00 -4.77
N SER A 53 6.81 1.46 -5.69
CA SER A 53 7.08 0.09 -6.16
C SER A 53 8.57 0.08 -6.45
N PRO A 54 9.37 -0.79 -5.82
CA PRO A 54 10.79 -0.86 -6.17
C PRO A 54 10.84 -0.98 -7.69
N PRO A 55 11.60 -0.14 -8.39
CA PRO A 55 11.68 -0.20 -9.84
C PRO A 55 12.18 -1.60 -10.21
N GLY A 56 11.29 -2.43 -10.73
CA GLY A 56 11.57 -3.78 -11.20
C GLY A 56 11.96 -4.77 -10.10
N CYS A 57 10.97 -5.45 -9.51
CA CYS A 57 11.13 -6.89 -9.41
C CYS A 57 10.60 -7.46 -10.74
N PRO A 58 11.47 -7.83 -11.71
CA PRO A 58 11.02 -8.61 -12.85
C PRO A 58 10.38 -9.88 -12.29
N ARG A 59 9.06 -10.00 -12.43
CA ARG A 59 8.39 -11.29 -12.26
C ARG A 59 8.75 -12.09 -13.50
N THR A 60 9.68 -13.03 -13.36
CA THR A 60 9.84 -14.10 -14.34
C THR A 60 8.55 -14.91 -14.32
N VAL A 61 7.65 -14.64 -15.27
CA VAL A 61 6.49 -15.48 -15.52
C VAL A 61 7.01 -16.67 -16.31
N CYS A 62 7.27 -17.79 -15.63
CA CYS A 62 7.50 -19.07 -16.31
C CYS A 62 6.16 -19.51 -16.93
N THR A 63 5.90 -19.14 -18.18
CA THR A 63 4.90 -19.82 -18.98
C THR A 63 5.46 -21.17 -19.39
N ASN A 64 4.95 -22.26 -18.80
CA ASN A 64 5.04 -23.62 -19.36
C ASN A 64 4.18 -23.71 -20.63
N ALA A 65 4.44 -22.84 -21.62
CA ALA A 65 3.96 -23.04 -22.97
C ALA A 65 5.11 -23.70 -23.71
N ALA A 66 4.99 -25.00 -23.93
CA ALA A 66 5.87 -25.75 -24.81
C ALA A 66 6.01 -24.95 -26.12
N ILE A 67 7.23 -24.50 -26.42
CA ILE A 67 7.55 -23.97 -27.75
C ILE A 67 7.54 -25.20 -28.67
N VAL A 68 6.38 -25.48 -29.24
CA VAL A 68 6.27 -26.39 -30.37
C VAL A 68 6.87 -25.65 -31.56
N LYS A 69 7.99 -26.16 -32.08
CA LYS A 69 8.57 -25.75 -33.35
C LYS A 69 8.21 -26.78 -34.41
#